data_AF-A0A957UNM2-F1
#
_entry.id   AF-A0A957UNM2-F1
#
_cell.length_a   1.000
_cell.length_b   1.000
_cell.length_c   1.000
_cell.angle_alpha   90.00
_cell.angle_beta   90.00
_cell.angle_gamma   90.00
#
_symmetry.space_group_name_H-M   'P 1'
#
loop_
_entity.id
_entity.type
_entity.pdbx_description
1 polymer ?
#
loop_
_entity_poly.entity_id
_entity_poly.type
_entity_poly.pdbx_seq_one_letter_code
_entity_poly.pdbx_strand_id
1 'polypeptide(L)'
;RNKDDISPQQMATICERLRGMADYVLIDSPAGIEHGFQNAITPADRVLVVTTPDVSALRDADKVIYLLERDWKRQPWLILNRYNAPLVRNGEMRNIDDVLDILAIDLLGVVPEDSSIVLTTDRGYPAVYDKRVFASTAYLNIARRVLGQNVPLMDFQQPGFWTRLRRLLRGK
;
A
#
# COMPACT_ATOMS: atom_id res chain seq x y z
N ARG A 1 -7.77 -23.13 14.05
CA ARG A 1 -7.26 -22.14 15.04
C ARG A 1 -8.34 -21.08 15.15
N ASN A 2 -8.96 -20.94 16.33
CA ASN A 2 -10.10 -20.05 16.51
C ASN A 2 -9.66 -18.60 16.33
N LYS A 3 -10.42 -17.83 15.56
CA LYS A 3 -10.18 -16.42 15.24
C LYS A 3 -10.48 -15.47 16.42
N ASP A 4 -10.79 -16.03 17.60
CA ASP A 4 -11.30 -15.33 18.79
C ASP A 4 -10.33 -15.34 19.99
N ASP A 5 -9.09 -15.81 19.84
CA ASP A 5 -8.18 -16.05 20.98
C ASP A 5 -7.59 -14.76 21.61
N ILE A 6 -7.71 -13.60 20.95
CA ILE A 6 -7.13 -12.33 21.41
C ILE A 6 -8.19 -11.23 21.36
N SER A 7 -8.41 -10.54 22.47
CA SER A 7 -9.28 -9.35 22.55
C SER A 7 -8.55 -8.07 22.11
N PRO A 8 -9.28 -7.01 21.74
CA PRO A 8 -8.67 -5.73 21.37
C PRO A 8 -7.77 -5.16 22.48
N GLN A 9 -8.16 -5.32 23.75
CA GLN A 9 -7.40 -4.84 24.91
C GLN A 9 -6.12 -5.67 25.13
N GLN A 10 -6.17 -6.98 24.88
CA GLN A 10 -4.98 -7.82 24.93
C GLN A 10 -3.99 -7.42 23.82
N MET A 11 -4.49 -7.18 22.61
CA MET A 11 -3.66 -6.69 21.50
C MET A 11 -3.02 -5.33 21.83
N ALA A 12 -3.78 -4.40 22.42
CA ALA A 12 -3.26 -3.13 22.91
C ALA A 12 -2.13 -3.29 23.94
N THR A 13 -2.30 -4.19 24.90
CA THR A 13 -1.28 -4.47 25.91
C THR A 13 0.01 -5.03 25.30
N ILE A 14 -0.11 -5.91 24.29
CA ILE A 14 1.05 -6.46 23.58
C ILE A 14 1.77 -5.36 22.79
N CYS A 15 1.03 -4.56 22.01
CA CYS A 15 1.61 -3.48 21.22
C CYS A 15 2.30 -2.43 22.08
N GLU A 16 1.75 -2.13 23.27
CA GLU A 16 2.38 -1.17 24.19
C GLU A 16 3.73 -1.67 24.73
N ARG A 17 3.86 -2.98 25.01
CA ARG A 17 5.15 -3.57 25.37
C ARG A 17 6.13 -3.53 24.21
N LEU A 18 5.68 -3.83 22.99
CA LEU A 18 6.50 -3.80 21.79
C LEU A 18 6.98 -2.38 21.44
N ARG A 19 6.16 -1.36 21.73
CA ARG A 19 6.53 0.06 21.55
C ARG A 19 7.79 0.44 22.35
N GLY A 20 8.04 -0.20 23.50
CA GLY A 20 9.26 -0.01 24.28
C GLY A 20 10.51 -0.70 23.71
N MET A 21 10.37 -1.52 22.66
CA MET A 21 11.43 -2.37 22.11
C MET A 21 11.75 -2.10 20.63
N ALA A 22 10.87 -1.39 19.91
CA ALA A 22 11.00 -1.15 18.48
C ALA A 22 10.47 0.24 18.11
N ASP A 23 11.08 0.84 17.09
CA ASP A 23 10.63 2.13 16.54
C ASP A 23 9.29 2.01 15.81
N TYR A 24 9.02 0.84 15.22
CA TYR A 24 7.80 0.54 14.48
C TYR A 24 7.30 -0.86 14.77
N VAL A 25 5.99 -0.99 14.97
CA VAL A 25 5.27 -2.26 15.08
C VAL A 25 4.30 -2.33 13.90
N LEU A 26 4.53 -3.28 12.99
CA LEU A 26 3.64 -3.53 11.86
C LEU A 26 2.63 -4.62 12.23
N ILE A 27 1.35 -4.32 12.11
CA ILE A 27 0.26 -5.24 12.39
C ILE A 27 -0.41 -5.59 11.06
N ASP A 28 -0.26 -6.83 10.62
CA ASP A 28 -0.98 -7.33 9.46
C ASP A 28 -2.43 -7.66 9.86
N SER A 29 -3.37 -6.84 9.39
CA SER A 29 -4.79 -6.96 9.71
C SER A 29 -5.45 -7.98 8.78
N PRO A 30 -6.43 -8.76 9.25
CA PRO A 30 -7.28 -9.51 8.34
C PRO A 30 -8.00 -8.57 7.37
N ALA A 31 -8.35 -9.09 6.19
CA ALA A 31 -9.18 -8.39 5.23
C ALA A 31 -10.61 -8.20 5.76
N GLY A 32 -11.27 -7.13 5.32
CA GLY A 32 -12.64 -6.81 5.71
C GLY A 32 -12.75 -6.19 7.11
N ILE A 33 -13.98 -6.15 7.64
CA ILE A 33 -14.36 -5.40 8.86
C ILE A 33 -14.75 -6.33 10.02
N GLU A 34 -14.25 -7.57 9.99
CA GLU A 34 -14.56 -8.63 10.97
C GLU A 34 -13.90 -8.37 12.33
N HIS A 35 -14.16 -9.21 13.35
CA HIS A 35 -13.60 -9.03 14.70
C HIS A 35 -12.08 -8.86 14.75
N GLY A 36 -11.33 -9.56 13.90
CA GLY A 36 -9.87 -9.40 13.85
C GLY A 36 -9.41 -8.03 13.34
N PHE A 37 -10.25 -7.29 12.58
CA PHE A 37 -9.98 -5.90 12.20
C PHE A 37 -9.95 -4.99 13.43
N GLN A 38 -10.92 -5.13 14.34
CA GLN A 38 -10.96 -4.33 15.57
C GLN A 38 -9.72 -4.57 16.45
N ASN A 39 -9.24 -5.81 16.51
CA ASN A 39 -8.01 -6.14 17.21
C ASN A 39 -6.80 -5.41 16.63
N ALA A 40 -6.68 -5.35 15.31
CA ALA A 40 -5.56 -4.69 14.64
C ALA A 40 -5.62 -3.16 14.74
N ILE A 41 -6.81 -2.56 14.62
CA ILE A 41 -6.98 -1.11 14.63
C ILE A 41 -6.83 -0.53 16.04
N THR A 42 -7.35 -1.19 17.07
CA THR A 42 -7.34 -0.68 18.45
C THR A 42 -5.96 -0.14 18.91
N PRO A 43 -4.85 -0.89 18.75
CA PRO A 43 -3.51 -0.40 19.14
C PRO A 43 -2.82 0.54 18.14
N ALA A 44 -3.28 0.62 16.90
CA ALA A 44 -2.48 1.24 15.82
C ALA A 44 -2.41 2.77 15.97
N ASP A 45 -1.25 3.40 15.70
CA ASP A 45 -1.17 4.87 15.65
C ASP A 45 -1.51 5.42 14.27
N ARG A 46 -1.27 4.62 13.23
CA ARG A 46 -1.51 4.93 11.82
C ARG A 46 -2.13 3.73 11.13
N VAL A 47 -2.96 3.97 10.14
CA VAL A 47 -3.64 2.90 9.37
C VAL A 47 -3.30 3.06 7.90
N LEU A 48 -2.86 1.98 7.27
CA LEU A 48 -2.56 1.94 5.84
C LEU A 48 -3.59 1.03 5.18
N VAL A 49 -4.41 1.59 4.29
CA VAL A 49 -5.37 0.86 3.48
C VAL A 49 -4.68 0.48 2.17
N VAL A 50 -4.59 -0.82 1.89
CA VAL A 50 -4.06 -1.35 0.64
C VAL A 50 -5.23 -1.77 -0.23
N THR A 51 -5.32 -1.23 -1.45
CA THR A 51 -6.37 -1.60 -2.41
C THR A 51 -5.82 -1.69 -3.82
N THR A 52 -6.59 -2.27 -4.73
CA THR A 52 -6.29 -2.35 -6.16
C THR A 52 -7.17 -1.36 -6.93
N PRO A 53 -6.74 -0.86 -8.10
CA PRO A 53 -7.49 0.12 -8.91
C PRO A 53 -8.68 -0.49 -9.69
N ASP A 54 -9.39 -1.44 -9.06
CA ASP A 54 -10.63 -2.03 -9.57
C ASP A 54 -11.84 -1.55 -8.78
N VAL A 55 -13.00 -1.48 -9.45
CA VAL A 55 -14.22 -0.87 -8.88
C VAL A 55 -14.70 -1.59 -7.61
N SER A 56 -14.55 -2.91 -7.54
CA SER A 56 -14.93 -3.71 -6.36
C SER A 56 -14.06 -3.38 -5.15
N ALA A 57 -12.73 -3.43 -5.31
CA ALA A 57 -11.79 -3.17 -4.24
C ALA A 57 -11.85 -1.72 -3.75
N LEU A 58 -12.10 -0.77 -4.64
CA LEU A 58 -12.32 0.63 -4.27
C LEU A 58 -13.58 0.81 -3.43
N ARG A 59 -14.69 0.13 -3.78
CA ARG A 59 -15.92 0.19 -2.98
C ARG A 59 -15.74 -0.41 -1.59
N ASP A 60 -14.97 -1.48 -1.46
CA ASP A 60 -14.70 -2.07 -0.15
C ASP A 60 -13.70 -1.22 0.67
N ALA A 61 -12.72 -0.61 0.01
CA ALA A 61 -11.83 0.37 0.65
C ALA A 61 -12.61 1.58 1.19
N ASP A 62 -13.54 2.13 0.41
CA ASP A 62 -14.41 3.24 0.82
C ASP A 62 -15.19 2.92 2.12
N LYS A 63 -15.80 1.73 2.21
CA LYS A 63 -16.47 1.28 3.44
C LYS A 63 -15.51 1.22 4.64
N VAL A 64 -14.29 0.71 4.44
CA VAL A 64 -13.29 0.60 5.50
C VAL A 64 -12.85 1.99 5.96
N ILE A 65 -12.61 2.92 5.03
CA ILE A 65 -12.26 4.31 5.31
C ILE A 65 -13.37 4.98 6.12
N TYR A 66 -14.61 4.87 5.66
CA TYR A 66 -15.77 5.40 6.36
C TYR A 66 -15.88 4.87 7.80
N LEU A 67 -15.66 3.58 8.03
CA LEU A 67 -15.70 3.00 9.37
C LEU A 67 -14.56 3.49 10.26
N LEU A 68 -13.34 3.60 9.71
CA LEU A 68 -12.17 4.13 10.43
C LEU A 68 -12.38 5.57 10.88
N GLU A 69 -12.99 6.40 10.03
CA GLU A 69 -13.33 7.78 10.35
C GLU A 69 -14.46 7.87 11.38
N ARG A 70 -15.53 7.09 11.21
CA ARG A 70 -16.70 7.13 12.08
C ARG A 70 -16.40 6.60 13.48
N ASP A 71 -15.80 5.43 13.58
CA ASP A 71 -15.70 4.67 14.84
C ASP A 71 -14.36 4.90 15.55
N TRP A 72 -13.28 5.16 14.80
CA TRP A 72 -11.94 5.39 15.37
C TRP A 72 -11.41 6.81 15.19
N LYS A 73 -12.11 7.68 14.43
CA LYS A 73 -11.68 9.05 14.12
C LYS A 73 -10.28 9.09 13.51
N ARG A 74 -9.97 8.14 12.62
CA ARG A 74 -8.67 8.04 11.96
C ARG A 74 -8.83 8.24 10.47
N GLN A 75 -7.96 9.09 9.92
CA GLN A 75 -7.74 9.20 8.49
C GLN A 75 -6.62 8.26 8.10
N PRO A 76 -6.90 7.20 7.32
CA PRO A 76 -5.86 6.28 6.89
C PRO A 76 -5.01 6.89 5.75
N TRP A 77 -3.93 6.20 5.42
CA TRP A 77 -3.17 6.41 4.19
C TRP A 77 -3.46 5.33 3.17
N LEU A 78 -3.49 5.69 1.89
CA LEU A 78 -3.75 4.77 0.80
C LEU A 78 -2.45 4.24 0.17
N ILE A 79 -2.39 2.93 -0.04
CA ILE A 79 -1.46 2.29 -0.97
C ILE A 79 -2.25 1.67 -2.10
N LEU A 80 -2.02 2.13 -3.33
CA LEU A 80 -2.61 1.54 -4.52
C LEU A 80 -1.67 0.42 -5.03
N ASN A 81 -2.11 -0.83 -4.91
CA ASN A 81 -1.34 -2.00 -5.30
C ASN A 81 -1.73 -2.51 -6.68
N ARG A 82 -0.84 -3.30 -7.31
CA ARG A 82 -1.02 -3.92 -8.64
C ARG A 82 -1.44 -2.92 -9.73
N TYR A 83 -0.87 -1.72 -9.70
CA TYR A 83 -1.13 -0.72 -10.71
C TYR A 83 -0.57 -1.14 -12.08
N ASN A 84 -1.40 -1.15 -13.12
CA ASN A 84 -1.03 -1.57 -14.46
C ASN A 84 -1.27 -0.45 -15.47
N ALA A 85 -0.21 0.31 -15.78
CA ALA A 85 -0.32 1.48 -16.64
C ALA A 85 -0.88 1.20 -18.05
N PRO A 86 -0.53 0.08 -18.74
CA PRO A 86 -1.23 -0.35 -19.95
C PRO A 86 -2.75 -0.48 -19.81
N LEU A 87 -3.24 -1.19 -18.79
CA LEU A 87 -4.68 -1.38 -18.59
C LEU A 87 -5.40 -0.06 -18.29
N VAL A 88 -4.76 0.84 -17.55
CA VAL A 88 -5.29 2.19 -17.29
C VAL A 88 -5.44 2.99 -18.59
N ARG A 89 -4.43 2.97 -19.46
CA ARG A 89 -4.49 3.68 -20.75
C ARG A 89 -5.58 3.13 -21.68
N ASN A 90 -5.86 1.85 -21.58
CA ASN A 90 -6.92 1.21 -22.36
C ASN A 90 -8.32 1.43 -21.77
N GLY A 91 -8.44 2.10 -20.61
CA GLY A 91 -9.71 2.30 -19.90
C GLY A 91 -10.22 1.07 -19.16
N GLU A 92 -9.40 0.03 -19.03
CA GLU A 92 -9.75 -1.24 -18.35
C GLU A 92 -9.53 -1.15 -16.83
N MET A 93 -8.78 -0.15 -16.38
CA MET A 93 -8.41 0.07 -14.97
C MET A 93 -8.49 1.55 -14.63
N ARG A 94 -8.83 1.88 -13.37
CA ARG A 94 -8.93 3.27 -12.91
C ARG A 94 -7.54 3.91 -12.82
N ASN A 95 -7.44 5.16 -13.27
CA ASN A 95 -6.22 5.93 -13.09
C ASN A 95 -6.09 6.37 -11.61
N ILE A 96 -4.91 6.88 -11.25
CA ILE A 96 -4.62 7.24 -9.85
C ILE A 96 -5.50 8.41 -9.39
N ASP A 97 -5.67 9.45 -10.22
CA ASP A 97 -6.41 10.65 -9.87
C ASP A 97 -7.89 10.33 -9.61
N ASP A 98 -8.52 9.52 -10.47
CA ASP A 98 -9.89 9.02 -10.28
C ASP A 98 -10.05 8.30 -8.93
N VAL A 99 -9.04 7.51 -8.52
CA VAL A 99 -9.07 6.79 -7.24
C VAL A 99 -9.03 7.75 -6.06
N LEU A 100 -8.20 8.80 -6.15
CA LEU A 100 -8.08 9.80 -5.09
C LEU A 100 -9.35 10.65 -4.97
N ASP A 101 -9.97 10.99 -6.09
CA ASP A 101 -11.24 11.71 -6.11
C ASP A 101 -12.38 10.88 -5.49
N ILE A 102 -12.38 9.56 -5.72
CA ILE A 102 -13.39 8.66 -5.15
C ILE A 102 -13.20 8.47 -3.64
N LEU A 103 -11.96 8.23 -3.20
CA LEU A 103 -11.67 7.84 -1.81
C LEU A 103 -11.35 9.03 -0.88
N ALA A 104 -11.08 10.21 -1.44
CA ALA A 104 -10.78 11.45 -0.71
C ALA A 104 -9.71 11.28 0.40
N ILE A 105 -8.62 10.58 0.07
CA ILE A 105 -7.61 10.10 1.02
C ILE A 105 -6.18 10.36 0.53
N ASP A 106 -5.25 10.55 1.46
CA ASP A 106 -3.84 10.76 1.16
C ASP A 106 -3.17 9.51 0.58
N LEU A 107 -2.56 9.67 -0.60
CA LEU A 107 -1.80 8.62 -1.27
C LEU A 107 -0.38 8.51 -0.71
N LEU A 108 -0.08 7.39 -0.05
CA LEU A 108 1.26 7.07 0.43
C LEU A 108 2.14 6.45 -0.66
N GLY A 109 1.54 5.70 -1.59
CA GLY A 109 2.31 5.14 -2.70
C GLY A 109 1.50 4.27 -3.64
N VAL A 110 2.14 3.97 -4.76
CA VAL A 110 1.60 3.10 -5.81
C VAL A 110 2.61 2.02 -6.09
N VAL A 111 2.16 0.76 -6.07
CA VAL A 111 2.97 -0.41 -6.34
C VAL A 111 2.55 -0.96 -7.70
N PRO A 112 3.47 -1.07 -8.68
CA PRO A 112 3.14 -1.61 -9.99
C PRO A 112 2.84 -3.11 -9.91
N GLU A 113 2.02 -3.60 -10.84
CA GLU A 113 1.87 -5.04 -11.04
C GLU A 113 3.20 -5.66 -11.51
N ASP A 114 3.65 -6.69 -10.79
CA ASP A 114 4.93 -7.37 -11.06
C ASP A 114 4.80 -8.87 -10.76
N SER A 115 4.90 -9.70 -11.79
CA SER A 115 4.78 -11.16 -11.68
C SER A 115 5.94 -11.80 -10.91
N SER A 116 7.09 -11.11 -10.78
CA SER A 116 8.23 -11.62 -10.02
C SER A 116 7.98 -11.68 -8.52
N ILE A 117 6.99 -10.94 -8.01
CA ILE A 117 6.59 -10.98 -6.59
C ILE A 117 6.23 -12.42 -6.18
N VAL A 118 5.44 -13.12 -7.02
CA VAL A 118 5.03 -14.51 -6.76
C VAL A 118 6.26 -15.40 -6.57
N LEU A 119 7.24 -15.28 -7.47
CA LEU A 119 8.49 -16.05 -7.42
C LEU A 119 9.31 -15.74 -6.17
N THR A 120 9.34 -14.49 -5.71
CA THR A 120 10.08 -14.11 -4.49
C THR A 120 9.41 -14.63 -3.22
N THR A 121 8.07 -14.58 -3.17
CA THR A 121 7.28 -15.12 -2.07
C THR A 121 7.46 -16.63 -1.93
N ASP A 122 7.38 -17.38 -3.03
CA ASP A 122 7.56 -18.83 -3.03
C ASP A 122 8.96 -19.26 -2.57
N ARG A 123 9.96 -18.40 -2.77
CA ARG A 123 11.35 -18.62 -2.31
C ARG A 123 11.57 -18.19 -0.86
N GLY A 124 10.58 -17.58 -0.20
CA GLY A 124 10.72 -17.01 1.14
C GLY A 124 11.70 -15.83 1.21
N TYR A 125 11.96 -15.15 0.09
CA TYR A 125 12.92 -14.06 0.01
C TYR A 125 12.20 -12.73 -0.27
N PRO A 126 12.29 -11.72 0.61
CA PRO A 126 11.60 -10.45 0.39
C PRO A 126 12.03 -9.76 -0.90
N ALA A 127 11.04 -9.38 -1.71
CA ALA A 127 11.26 -8.81 -3.03
C ALA A 127 12.17 -7.57 -3.01
N VAL A 128 12.08 -6.76 -1.95
CA VAL A 128 12.86 -5.53 -1.73
C VAL A 128 14.37 -5.70 -1.81
N TYR A 129 14.90 -6.90 -1.59
CA TYR A 129 16.33 -7.18 -1.69
C TYR A 129 16.81 -7.43 -3.13
N ASP A 130 15.90 -7.77 -4.04
CA ASP A 130 16.23 -7.94 -5.45
C ASP A 130 15.92 -6.65 -6.22
N LYS A 131 16.97 -5.94 -6.61
CA LYS A 131 16.87 -4.69 -7.39
C LYS A 131 16.31 -4.88 -8.81
N ARG A 132 16.18 -6.13 -9.27
CA ARG A 132 15.58 -6.45 -10.57
C ARG A 132 14.05 -6.48 -10.53
N VAL A 133 13.47 -6.67 -9.34
CA VAL A 133 12.02 -6.60 -9.13
C VAL A 133 11.60 -5.14 -9.24
N PHE A 134 10.67 -4.85 -10.14
CA PHE A 134 10.23 -3.49 -10.43
C PHE A 134 9.49 -2.88 -9.23
N ALA A 135 8.67 -3.69 -8.54
CA ALA A 135 7.93 -3.30 -7.35
C ALA A 135 8.83 -2.93 -6.14
N SER A 136 10.09 -3.40 -6.09
CA SER A 136 11.00 -3.13 -4.96
C SER A 136 11.24 -1.65 -4.71
N THR A 137 11.33 -0.86 -5.78
CA THR A 137 11.50 0.59 -5.66
C THR A 137 10.26 1.25 -5.03
N ALA A 138 9.06 0.75 -5.37
CA ALA A 138 7.82 1.27 -4.80
C ALA A 138 7.74 1.01 -3.29
N TYR A 139 8.04 -0.22 -2.86
CA TYR A 139 8.08 -0.59 -1.45
C TYR A 139 9.08 0.26 -0.64
N LEU A 140 10.30 0.45 -1.17
CA LEU A 140 11.31 1.28 -0.51
C LEU A 140 10.88 2.75 -0.40
N ASN A 141 10.25 3.30 -1.44
CA ASN A 141 9.75 4.67 -1.41
C ASN A 141 8.59 4.85 -0.43
N ILE A 142 7.68 3.88 -0.34
CA ILE A 142 6.61 3.85 0.67
C ILE A 142 7.21 3.83 2.07
N ALA A 143 8.17 2.95 2.34
CA ALA A 143 8.86 2.89 3.64
C ALA A 143 9.51 4.24 3.99
N ARG A 144 10.21 4.86 3.03
CA ARG A 144 10.80 6.20 3.23
C ARG A 144 9.76 7.27 3.58
N ARG A 145 8.57 7.25 2.97
CA ARG A 145 7.48 8.19 3.31
C ARG A 145 6.88 7.91 4.68
N VAL A 146 6.75 6.65 5.10
CA VAL A 146 6.34 6.30 6.47
C VAL A 146 7.33 6.86 7.50
N LEU A 147 8.62 6.87 7.16
CA LEU A 147 9.70 7.51 7.94
C LEU A 147 9.71 9.05 7.85
N GLY A 148 8.74 9.68 7.16
CA GLY A 148 8.61 11.13 7.03
C GLY A 148 9.47 11.76 5.92
N GLN A 149 10.12 10.97 5.07
CA GLN A 149 10.90 11.51 3.96
C GLN A 149 10.00 11.93 2.80
N ASN A 150 10.27 13.10 2.21
CA ASN A 150 9.58 13.55 1.00
C ASN A 150 10.20 12.91 -0.24
N VAL A 151 9.61 11.81 -0.71
CA VAL A 151 10.05 11.07 -1.89
C VAL A 151 8.97 11.15 -2.97
N PRO A 152 9.29 11.50 -4.24
CA PRO A 152 8.29 11.56 -5.31
C PRO A 152 7.72 10.18 -5.61
N LEU A 153 6.43 10.13 -6.00
CA LEU A 153 5.82 8.90 -6.49
C LEU A 153 6.60 8.39 -7.71
N MET A 154 6.59 7.07 -7.90
CA MET A 154 7.19 6.50 -9.10
C MET A 154 6.44 7.00 -10.33
N ASP A 155 7.18 7.34 -11.37
CA ASP A 155 6.59 7.71 -12.65
C ASP A 155 6.21 6.43 -13.42
N PHE A 156 4.90 6.24 -13.59
CA PHE A 156 4.34 5.13 -14.38
C PHE A 156 3.91 5.57 -15.78
N GLN A 157 4.03 6.87 -16.10
CA GLN A 157 3.99 7.32 -17.49
C GLN A 157 5.24 6.72 -18.15
N GLN A 158 5.08 6.14 -19.34
CA GLN A 158 6.27 5.73 -20.07
C GLN A 158 7.18 6.95 -20.24
N PRO A 159 8.52 6.75 -20.25
CA PRO A 159 9.42 7.69 -20.88
C PRO A 159 8.99 7.79 -22.34
N GLY A 160 8.06 8.70 -22.62
CA GLY A 160 7.55 8.96 -23.96
C GLY A 160 8.75 9.18 -24.85
N PHE A 161 8.72 8.58 -26.04
CA PHE A 161 9.51 8.84 -27.24
C PHE A 161 10.77 9.74 -27.10
N TRP A 162 10.62 10.95 -26.57
CA TRP A 162 11.64 11.87 -26.05
C TRP A 162 12.79 11.27 -25.24
N THR A 163 12.57 10.27 -24.41
CA THR A 163 13.67 9.68 -23.59
C THR A 163 14.54 8.74 -24.42
N ARG A 164 13.94 8.02 -25.39
CA ARG A 164 14.68 7.26 -26.41
C ARG A 164 15.38 8.21 -27.40
N LEU A 165 14.73 9.31 -27.78
CA LEU A 165 15.28 10.34 -28.68
C LEU A 165 16.48 11.07 -28.04
N ARG A 166 16.39 11.45 -26.75
CA ARG A 166 17.50 12.05 -25.99
C ARG A 166 18.69 11.11 -25.84
N ARG A 167 18.46 9.79 -25.75
CA ARG A 167 19.53 8.78 -25.68
C ARG A 167 20.24 8.60 -27.02
N LEU A 168 19.52 8.74 -28.14
CA LEU A 168 20.07 8.77 -29.50
C LEU A 168 20.86 10.05 -29.80
N LEU A 169 20.43 11.20 -29.26
CA LEU A 169 21.12 12.49 -29.43
C LEU A 169 22.35 12.66 -28.53
N ARG A 170 22.43 11.94 -27.41
CA ARG A 170 23.64 11.87 -26.54
C ARG A 170 24.65 10.79 -26.95
N GLY A 171 24.35 10.04 -28.01
CA GLY A 171 25.21 8.98 -28.57
C GLY A 171 25.96 9.39 -29.85
N LYS A 172 26.04 10.69 -30.14
CA LYS A 172 26.92 11.27 -31.16
C LYS A 172 27.81 12.33 -30.52
#